data_AF-A0A3D0DIL7-F1
#
_entry.id   AF-A0A3D0DIL7-F1
#
_cell.length_a   1.000
_cell.length_b   1.000
_cell.length_c   1.000
_cell.angle_alpha   90.00
_cell.angle_beta   90.00
_cell.angle_gamma   90.00
#
_symmetry.space_group_name_H-M   'P 1'
#
loop_
_entity.id
_entity.type
_entity.pdbx_description
1 polymer ?
#
loop_
_entity_poly.entity_id
_entity_poly.type
_entity_poly.pdbx_seq_one_letter_code
_entity_poly.pdbx_strand_id
1 'polypeptide(L)'
;MLTSSKDPLKILSVIDRLEIGPVRLERNRLIAPYNVILGSRRDTTNLIYRYGEDVFAPESLESQNLASVIAAQVALNYGLFCKEIVFHGPFDKYDQQFIREMAEKTAQEIYVVKFLKYNPFLLGEAAHLPAIKQDSYLRAKIIFKDDKINSGVRSPNLTPLNGAVRIGVLTARNLSINKSLKTNWDSDSSHYA
;
A
#
# COMPACT_ATOMS: atom_id res chain seq x y z
N MET A 1 33.13 -22.19 6.21
CA MET A 1 32.81 -20.78 6.52
C MET A 1 31.76 -20.31 5.53
N LEU A 2 30.49 -20.21 5.95
CA LEU A 2 29.45 -19.62 5.11
C LEU A 2 29.72 -18.12 5.03
N THR A 3 30.17 -17.65 3.88
CA THR A 3 30.29 -16.22 3.58
C THR A 3 28.94 -15.57 3.85
N SER A 4 28.90 -14.58 4.75
CA SER A 4 27.75 -13.72 4.96
C SER A 4 27.31 -13.18 3.60
N SER A 5 26.24 -13.77 3.06
CA SER A 5 25.64 -13.36 1.80
C SER A 5 25.20 -11.92 2.00
N LYS A 6 25.86 -10.98 1.30
CA LYS A 6 25.36 -9.60 1.19
C LYS A 6 23.92 -9.70 0.72
N ASP A 7 22.99 -9.26 1.56
CA ASP A 7 21.56 -9.21 1.24
C ASP A 7 21.34 -8.64 -0.18
N PRO A 8 20.99 -9.49 -1.16
CA PRO A 8 20.93 -9.08 -2.57
C PRO A 8 19.77 -8.13 -2.84
N LEU A 9 18.76 -8.08 -1.96
CA LEU A 9 17.62 -7.18 -2.07
C LEU A 9 17.89 -5.82 -1.41
N LYS A 10 19.07 -5.61 -0.81
CA LYS A 10 19.45 -4.35 -0.18
C LYS A 10 19.33 -3.15 -1.12
N ILE A 11 19.61 -3.34 -2.42
CA ILE A 11 19.51 -2.29 -3.44
C ILE A 11 18.08 -1.75 -3.62
N LEU A 12 17.07 -2.53 -3.22
CA LEU A 12 15.66 -2.12 -3.34
C LEU A 12 15.23 -1.20 -2.21
N SER A 13 15.93 -1.16 -1.06
CA SER A 13 15.57 -0.34 0.11
C SER A 13 15.98 1.12 -0.08
N VAL A 14 15.28 1.83 -0.97
CA VAL A 14 15.61 3.19 -1.43
C VAL A 14 14.86 4.31 -0.73
N ILE A 15 13.83 3.99 0.09
CA ILE A 15 13.07 4.96 0.89
C ILE A 15 13.32 4.69 2.37
N ASP A 16 13.67 5.72 3.15
CA ASP A 16 13.88 5.54 4.59
C ASP A 16 12.54 5.34 5.31
N ARG A 17 11.57 6.20 5.03
CA ARG A 17 10.24 6.09 5.63
C ARG A 17 9.16 6.60 4.70
N LEU A 18 8.04 5.90 4.67
CA LEU A 18 6.79 6.37 4.09
C LEU A 18 5.76 6.56 5.23
N GLU A 19 5.26 7.78 5.44
CA GLU A 19 4.21 8.06 6.43
C GLU A 19 2.88 8.31 5.69
N ILE A 20 1.80 7.66 6.13
CA ILE A 20 0.47 7.74 5.53
C ILE A 20 -0.51 8.24 6.58
N GLY A 21 -1.31 9.24 6.21
CA GLY A 21 -2.32 9.79 7.08
C GLY A 21 -1.79 10.84 8.07
N PRO A 22 -2.65 11.31 8.99
CA PRO A 22 -4.04 10.91 9.17
C PRO A 22 -4.93 11.29 7.99
N VAL A 23 -5.99 10.53 7.77
CA VAL A 23 -6.95 10.80 6.69
C VAL A 23 -7.87 11.97 7.06
N ARG A 24 -8.21 12.78 6.06
CA ARG A 24 -9.30 13.76 6.13
C ARG A 24 -10.45 13.29 5.26
N LEU A 25 -11.65 13.29 5.84
CA LEU A 25 -12.87 12.87 5.18
C LEU A 25 -13.78 14.04 4.84
N GLU A 26 -14.46 13.88 3.71
CA GLU A 26 -15.70 14.53 3.34
C GLU A 26 -16.69 13.43 2.95
N ARG A 27 -17.98 13.75 2.84
CA ARG A 27 -19.05 12.75 2.62
C ARG A 27 -18.79 11.81 1.44
N ASN A 28 -18.20 12.31 0.36
CA ASN A 28 -17.88 11.53 -0.83
C ASN A 28 -16.39 11.53 -1.20
N ARG A 29 -15.48 11.86 -0.26
CA ARG A 29 -14.06 12.00 -0.58
C ARG A 29 -13.16 11.69 0.62
N LEU A 30 -12.12 10.90 0.38
CA LEU A 30 -11.01 10.74 1.31
C LEU A 30 -9.76 11.45 0.77
N ILE A 31 -8.98 11.99 1.70
CA ILE A 31 -7.71 12.67 1.43
C ILE A 31 -6.71 12.15 2.44
N ALA A 32 -5.63 11.52 1.98
CA ALA A 32 -4.58 10.99 2.84
C ALA A 32 -3.22 11.57 2.41
N PRO A 33 -2.48 12.28 3.28
CA PRO A 33 -1.11 12.68 2.97
C PRO A 33 -0.19 11.46 2.94
N TYR A 34 0.71 11.43 1.97
CA TYR A 34 1.81 10.47 1.82
C TYR A 34 3.10 11.26 1.90
N ASN A 35 3.84 11.06 2.99
CA ASN A 35 5.13 11.71 3.20
C ASN A 35 6.24 10.71 2.89
N VAL A 36 7.02 10.97 1.85
CA VAL A 36 8.22 10.20 1.51
C VAL A 36 9.41 10.88 2.18
N ILE A 37 10.14 10.13 2.99
CA ILE A 37 11.32 10.61 3.72
C ILE A 37 12.56 9.87 3.23
N LEU A 38 13.57 10.64 2.84
CA LEU A 38 14.87 10.17 2.37
C LEU A 38 15.99 11.06 2.94
N GLY A 39 16.73 10.55 3.92
CA GLY A 39 17.70 11.32 4.70
C GLY A 39 17.03 12.51 5.37
N SER A 40 17.49 13.73 5.05
CA SER A 40 16.90 14.97 5.53
C SER A 40 15.74 15.50 4.67
N ARG A 41 15.44 14.87 3.53
CA ARG A 41 14.38 15.33 2.62
C ARG A 41 13.05 14.70 3.00
N ARG A 42 12.01 15.52 2.91
CA ARG A 42 10.60 15.12 3.03
C ARG A 42 9.86 15.69 1.83
N ASP A 43 9.13 14.84 1.14
CA ASP A 43 8.19 15.23 0.08
C ASP A 43 6.80 14.71 0.42
N THR A 44 5.76 15.48 0.09
CA THR A 44 4.38 15.20 0.48
C THR A 44 3.46 15.25 -0.74
N THR A 45 2.71 14.17 -0.95
CA THR A 45 1.63 14.11 -1.96
C THR A 45 0.35 13.62 -1.30
N ASN A 46 -0.81 14.15 -1.73
CA ASN A 46 -2.09 13.68 -1.22
C ASN A 46 -2.66 12.60 -2.14
N LEU A 47 -2.95 11.42 -1.57
CA LEU A 47 -3.91 10.50 -2.17
C LEU A 47 -5.30 11.08 -1.99
N ILE A 48 -5.95 11.44 -3.09
CA ILE A 48 -7.31 11.95 -3.09
C ILE A 48 -8.18 10.96 -3.86
N TYR A 49 -9.18 10.41 -3.20
CA TYR A 49 -10.15 9.53 -3.84
C TYR A 49 -11.57 10.07 -3.60
N ARG A 50 -12.32 10.28 -4.68
CA ARG A 50 -13.69 10.81 -4.66
C ARG A 50 -14.66 9.76 -5.21
N TYR A 51 -15.70 9.48 -4.45
CA TYR A 51 -16.83 8.65 -4.83
C TYR A 51 -17.91 9.48 -5.51
N GLY A 52 -18.73 8.83 -6.35
CA GLY A 52 -19.88 9.47 -6.99
C GLY A 52 -21.04 9.77 -6.03
N GLU A 53 -21.08 9.08 -4.89
CA GLU A 53 -22.10 9.19 -3.87
C GLU A 53 -21.49 9.45 -2.49
N ASP A 54 -22.33 9.79 -1.51
CA ASP A 54 -21.93 9.99 -0.13
C ASP A 54 -21.68 8.64 0.57
N VAL A 55 -20.41 8.22 0.59
CA VAL A 55 -19.97 6.94 1.18
C VAL A 55 -19.60 7.08 2.66
N PHE A 56 -19.12 8.25 3.09
CA PHE A 56 -18.57 8.46 4.42
C PHE A 56 -19.49 9.32 5.30
N ALA A 57 -19.48 9.00 6.59
CA ALA A 57 -19.91 9.89 7.65
C ALA A 57 -18.66 10.45 8.35
N PRO A 58 -18.19 11.67 8.04
CA PRO A 58 -16.87 12.17 8.50
C PRO A 58 -16.68 12.18 10.03
N GLU A 59 -17.78 12.32 10.78
CA GLU A 59 -17.78 12.33 12.25
C GLU A 59 -17.79 10.92 12.88
N SER A 60 -17.98 9.87 12.08
CA SER A 60 -17.99 8.47 12.54
C SER A 60 -16.59 7.88 12.52
N LEU A 61 -16.20 7.24 13.64
CA LEU A 61 -14.92 6.54 13.77
C LEU A 61 -14.80 5.38 12.79
N GLU A 62 -15.90 4.70 12.48
CA GLU A 62 -15.96 3.61 11.51
C GLU A 62 -15.63 4.10 10.10
N SER A 63 -16.13 5.28 9.71
CA SER A 63 -15.78 5.90 8.42
C SER A 63 -14.30 6.30 8.39
N GLN A 64 -13.77 6.85 9.48
CA GLN A 64 -12.35 7.21 9.60
C GLN A 64 -11.43 5.99 9.53
N ASN A 65 -11.80 4.89 10.20
CA ASN A 65 -11.09 3.62 10.14
C ASN A 65 -11.10 3.04 8.73
N LEU A 66 -12.27 2.92 8.10
CA LEU A 66 -12.40 2.42 6.72
C LEU A 66 -11.53 3.23 5.75
N ALA A 67 -11.59 4.56 5.83
CA ALA A 67 -10.80 5.43 4.99
C ALA A 67 -9.29 5.28 5.22
N SER A 68 -8.88 5.05 6.47
CA SER A 68 -7.48 4.79 6.83
C SER A 68 -6.99 3.46 6.24
N VAL A 69 -7.82 2.41 6.24
CA VAL A 69 -7.50 1.13 5.59
C VAL A 69 -7.43 1.27 4.07
N ILE A 70 -8.35 2.03 3.45
CA ILE A 70 -8.32 2.30 1.99
C ILE A 70 -7.03 3.01 1.61
N ALA A 71 -6.61 4.03 2.38
CA ALA A 71 -5.33 4.68 2.17
C ALA A 71 -4.17 3.68 2.35
N ALA A 72 -4.18 2.87 3.41
CA ALA A 72 -3.09 1.96 3.68
C ALA A 72 -2.79 0.99 2.52
N GLN A 73 -3.82 0.48 1.82
CA GLN A 73 -3.68 -0.48 0.71
C GLN A 73 -2.75 0.00 -0.41
N VAL A 74 -2.82 1.29 -0.79
CA VAL A 74 -1.96 1.82 -1.87
C VAL A 74 -0.49 1.82 -1.45
N ALA A 75 -0.23 2.09 -0.17
CA ALA A 75 1.11 2.17 0.39
C ALA A 75 1.84 0.81 0.41
N LEU A 76 1.10 -0.30 0.42
CA LEU A 76 1.68 -1.64 0.49
C LEU A 76 2.56 -1.98 -0.71
N ASN A 77 2.32 -1.34 -1.86
CA ASN A 77 3.17 -1.48 -3.04
C ASN A 77 4.61 -0.99 -2.82
N TYR A 78 4.84 -0.21 -1.76
CA TYR A 78 6.16 0.31 -1.41
C TYR A 78 6.85 -0.49 -0.31
N GLY A 79 6.22 -1.55 0.21
CA GLY A 79 6.78 -2.38 1.29
C GLY A 79 8.14 -3.02 0.96
N LEU A 80 8.40 -3.30 -0.32
CA LEU A 80 9.70 -3.81 -0.79
C LEU A 80 10.79 -2.72 -0.83
N PHE A 81 10.40 -1.44 -0.88
CA PHE A 81 11.30 -0.32 -1.13
C PHE A 81 11.58 0.56 0.09
N CYS A 82 10.74 0.48 1.11
CA CYS A 82 10.88 1.26 2.34
C CYS A 82 11.63 0.50 3.44
N LYS A 83 12.35 1.22 4.32
CA LYS A 83 12.80 0.67 5.62
C LYS A 83 11.66 0.69 6.64
N GLU A 84 10.83 1.72 6.62
CA GLU A 84 9.66 1.85 7.48
C GLU A 84 8.43 2.34 6.69
N ILE A 85 7.26 1.80 7.03
CA ILE A 85 5.98 2.39 6.65
C ILE A 85 5.23 2.69 7.95
N VAL A 86 4.81 3.94 8.12
CA VAL A 86 4.11 4.42 9.30
C VAL A 86 2.69 4.81 8.91
N PHE A 87 1.71 4.16 9.52
CA PHE A 87 0.30 4.46 9.34
C PHE A 87 -0.21 5.29 10.52
N HIS A 88 -0.81 6.44 10.23
CA HIS A 88 -1.47 7.32 11.18
C HIS A 88 -2.98 7.17 11.01
N GLY A 89 -3.66 6.69 12.06
CA GLY A 89 -5.10 6.49 12.02
C GLY A 89 -5.59 5.47 13.05
N PRO A 90 -6.92 5.29 13.16
CA PRO A 90 -7.52 4.42 14.16
C PRO A 90 -7.52 2.96 13.70
N PHE A 91 -6.34 2.33 13.59
CA PHE A 91 -6.19 0.93 13.16
C PHE A 91 -6.32 -0.02 14.35
N ASP A 92 -7.37 -0.84 14.37
CA ASP A 92 -7.51 -1.86 15.40
C ASP A 92 -6.56 -3.05 15.15
N LYS A 93 -6.52 -4.01 16.08
CA LYS A 93 -5.62 -5.17 15.96
C LYS A 93 -5.86 -6.01 14.68
N TYR A 94 -7.10 -6.07 14.19
CA TYR A 94 -7.46 -6.83 13.00
C TYR A 94 -7.03 -6.09 11.74
N ASP A 95 -7.21 -4.77 11.68
CA ASP A 95 -6.69 -3.94 10.60
C ASP A 95 -5.16 -4.06 10.51
N GLN A 96 -4.50 -3.96 11.66
CA GLN A 96 -3.04 -4.04 11.71
C GLN A 96 -2.52 -5.41 11.26
N GLN A 97 -3.22 -6.50 11.63
CA GLN A 97 -2.87 -7.83 11.16
C GLN A 97 -3.09 -7.95 9.64
N PHE A 98 -4.26 -7.54 9.15
CA PHE A 98 -4.60 -7.56 7.73
C PHE A 98 -3.58 -6.79 6.88
N ILE A 99 -3.20 -5.57 7.31
CA ILE A 99 -2.24 -4.73 6.60
C ILE A 99 -0.85 -5.38 6.56
N ARG A 100 -0.39 -6.00 7.65
CA ARG A 100 0.91 -6.69 7.68
C ARG A 100 0.92 -7.89 6.73
N GLU A 101 -0.10 -8.74 6.79
CA GLU A 101 -0.21 -9.91 5.91
C GLU A 101 -0.28 -9.51 4.43
N MET A 102 -1.07 -8.47 4.12
CA MET A 102 -1.15 -7.93 2.77
C MET A 102 0.19 -7.35 2.30
N ALA A 103 0.92 -6.63 3.17
CA ALA A 103 2.24 -6.08 2.85
C ALA A 103 3.24 -7.18 2.45
N GLU A 104 3.26 -8.29 3.19
CA GLU A 104 4.12 -9.44 2.90
C GLU A 104 3.82 -10.06 1.54
N LYS A 105 2.53 -10.27 1.23
CA LYS A 105 2.11 -10.83 -0.07
C LYS A 105 2.39 -9.89 -1.22
N THR A 106 2.08 -8.60 -1.06
CA THR A 106 2.34 -7.59 -2.09
C THR A 106 3.84 -7.47 -2.38
N ALA A 107 4.71 -7.48 -1.37
CA ALA A 107 6.16 -7.43 -1.59
C ALA A 107 6.67 -8.66 -2.37
N GLN A 108 6.18 -9.86 -2.03
CA GLN A 108 6.51 -11.08 -2.78
C GLN A 108 6.02 -11.01 -4.23
N GLU A 109 4.77 -10.60 -4.45
CA GLU A 109 4.20 -10.46 -5.79
C GLU A 109 4.99 -9.46 -6.62
N ILE A 110 5.31 -8.29 -6.07
CA ILE A 110 6.11 -7.28 -6.77
C ILE A 110 7.48 -7.85 -7.14
N TYR A 111 8.16 -8.55 -6.24
CA TYR A 111 9.47 -9.13 -6.56
C TYR A 111 9.38 -10.12 -7.73
N VAL A 112 8.46 -11.09 -7.63
CA VAL A 112 8.31 -12.14 -8.63
C VAL A 112 7.83 -11.57 -9.97
N VAL A 113 6.86 -10.65 -9.96
CA VAL A 113 6.20 -10.17 -11.16
C VAL A 113 6.95 -9.01 -11.81
N LYS A 114 7.55 -8.11 -11.03
CA LYS A 114 8.15 -6.88 -11.55
C LYS A 114 9.66 -6.97 -11.74
N PHE A 115 10.36 -7.85 -11.00
CA PHE A 115 11.81 -7.99 -11.08
C PHE A 115 12.29 -9.29 -11.72
N LEU A 116 11.64 -10.43 -11.46
CA LEU A 116 12.10 -11.71 -12.05
C LEU A 116 11.55 -11.97 -13.45
N LYS A 117 10.40 -11.41 -13.80
CA LYS A 117 9.91 -11.42 -15.19
C LYS A 117 10.59 -10.31 -15.98
N TYR A 118 10.72 -10.52 -17.29
CA TYR A 118 11.25 -9.50 -18.19
C TYR A 118 10.47 -8.19 -18.03
N ASN A 119 11.21 -7.13 -17.71
CA ASN A 119 10.67 -5.79 -17.52
C ASN A 119 11.63 -4.78 -18.17
N PRO A 120 11.30 -4.24 -19.35
CA PRO A 120 12.20 -3.35 -20.11
C PRO A 120 12.46 -2.01 -19.41
N PHE A 121 11.72 -1.69 -18.36
CA PHE A 121 11.87 -0.45 -17.58
C PHE A 121 12.85 -0.59 -16.41
N LEU A 122 13.34 -1.81 -16.11
CA LEU A 122 14.37 -2.00 -15.10
C LEU A 122 15.75 -1.67 -15.68
N LEU A 123 16.54 -0.94 -14.89
CA LEU A 123 17.89 -0.50 -15.25
C LEU A 123 18.89 -0.90 -14.18
N GLY A 124 20.16 -1.00 -14.56
CA GLY A 124 21.28 -1.24 -13.64
C GLY A 124 21.19 -2.55 -12.87
N GLU A 125 21.65 -2.55 -11.62
CA GLU A 125 21.68 -3.74 -10.76
C GLU A 125 20.28 -4.33 -10.49
N ALA A 126 19.25 -3.47 -10.44
CA ALA A 126 17.87 -3.88 -10.19
C ALA A 126 17.30 -4.75 -11.32
N ALA A 127 17.77 -4.61 -12.56
CA ALA A 127 17.36 -5.43 -13.69
C ALA A 127 17.91 -6.87 -13.65
N HIS A 128 18.92 -7.11 -12.81
CA HIS A 128 19.68 -8.36 -12.76
C HIS A 128 19.53 -9.07 -11.40
N LEU A 129 18.45 -8.79 -10.68
CA LEU A 129 18.21 -9.39 -9.37
C LEU A 129 18.01 -10.91 -9.46
N PRO A 130 18.61 -11.68 -8.54
CA PRO A 130 18.60 -13.14 -8.64
C PRO A 130 17.25 -13.75 -8.21
N ALA A 131 16.84 -14.83 -8.84
CA ALA A 131 15.71 -15.63 -8.36
C ALA A 131 16.09 -16.36 -7.05
N ILE A 132 15.82 -15.73 -5.91
CA ILE A 132 16.10 -16.26 -4.58
C ILE A 132 14.80 -16.48 -3.82
N LYS A 133 14.73 -17.55 -3.04
CA LYS A 133 13.65 -17.78 -2.08
C LYS A 133 14.02 -17.10 -0.77
N GLN A 134 13.11 -16.30 -0.23
CA GLN A 134 13.21 -15.65 1.08
C GLN A 134 12.02 -16.04 1.95
N ASP A 135 12.21 -16.00 3.27
CA ASP A 135 11.11 -16.15 4.23
C ASP A 135 10.16 -14.95 4.17
N SER A 136 10.69 -13.76 3.90
CA SER A 136 9.92 -12.57 3.59
C SER A 136 10.64 -11.66 2.59
N TYR A 137 9.88 -11.11 1.65
CA TYR A 137 10.35 -10.05 0.74
C TYR A 137 9.98 -8.65 1.26
N LEU A 138 9.12 -8.57 2.28
CA LEU A 138 8.77 -7.30 2.90
C LEU A 138 10.00 -6.71 3.60
N ARG A 139 10.40 -5.52 3.16
CA ARG A 139 11.56 -4.80 3.71
C ARG A 139 11.14 -3.80 4.77
N ALA A 140 9.96 -3.21 4.59
CA ALA A 140 9.44 -2.21 5.48
C ALA A 140 9.04 -2.82 6.83
N LYS A 141 9.54 -2.21 7.91
CA LYS A 141 8.92 -2.32 9.22
C LYS A 141 7.60 -1.55 9.21
N ILE A 142 6.50 -2.26 9.41
CA ILE A 142 5.17 -1.65 9.49
C ILE A 142 4.89 -1.15 10.92
N ILE A 143 4.60 0.14 11.04
CA ILE A 143 4.38 0.83 12.31
C ILE A 143 3.00 1.49 12.26
N PHE A 144 2.24 1.36 13.34
CA PHE A 144 0.95 2.04 13.51
C PHE A 144 1.12 3.06 14.63
N LYS A 145 0.73 4.31 14.36
CA LYS A 145 0.69 5.39 15.34
C LYS A 145 -0.77 5.74 15.59
N ASP A 146 -1.19 5.54 16.83
CA ASP A 146 -2.47 6.02 17.31
C ASP A 146 -2.42 7.54 17.37
N ASP A 147 -3.13 8.19 16.46
CA ASP A 147 -3.69 9.49 16.79
C ASP A 147 -4.83 9.19 17.74
N LYS A 148 -4.64 9.41 19.05
CA LYS A 148 -5.67 9.23 20.07
C LYS A 148 -6.85 10.16 19.76
N ILE A 149 -7.75 9.74 18.88
CA ILE A 149 -9.11 10.24 18.85
C ILE A 149 -9.81 9.51 19.99
N ASN A 150 -9.84 10.15 21.16
CA ASN A 150 -10.52 9.78 22.41
C ASN A 150 -11.10 8.35 22.44
N SER A 151 -10.33 7.43 23.03
CA SER A 151 -10.75 6.08 23.41
C SER A 151 -11.94 6.14 24.37
N GLY A 152 -13.16 6.14 23.83
CA GLY A 152 -14.41 6.20 24.60
C GLY A 152 -15.46 5.16 24.20
N VAL A 153 -15.22 4.34 23.18
CA VAL A 153 -16.20 3.33 22.75
C VAL A 153 -15.51 1.99 22.55
N ARG A 154 -15.87 1.02 23.39
CA ARG A 154 -15.55 -0.39 23.21
C ARG A 154 -16.12 -0.87 21.88
N SER A 155 -15.34 -1.61 21.10
CA SER A 155 -15.81 -2.35 19.94
C SER A 155 -17.12 -3.08 20.30
N PRO A 156 -18.23 -2.88 19.57
CA PRO A 156 -19.41 -3.71 19.77
C PRO A 156 -19.04 -5.14 19.36
N ASN A 157 -19.38 -6.10 20.21
CA ASN A 157 -19.26 -7.53 19.91
C ASN A 157 -19.87 -7.80 18.53
N LEU A 158 -19.03 -8.10 17.55
CA LEU A 158 -19.49 -8.65 16.27
C LEU A 158 -20.00 -10.06 16.55
N THR A 159 -21.30 -10.20 16.75
CA THR A 159 -21.98 -11.49 16.60
C THR A 159 -21.72 -12.04 15.20
N PRO A 160 -21.45 -13.34 15.02
CA PRO A 160 -21.19 -13.90 13.71
C PRO A 160 -22.43 -13.72 12.84
N LEU A 161 -22.30 -12.99 11.73
CA LEU A 161 -23.32 -12.97 10.69
C LEU A 161 -23.32 -14.34 10.00
N ASN A 162 -24.20 -15.22 10.47
CA ASN A 162 -24.64 -16.40 9.73
C ASN A 162 -25.48 -15.91 8.54
N GLY A 163 -24.80 -15.56 7.45
CA GLY A 163 -25.40 -15.13 6.21
C GLY A 163 -24.28 -14.80 5.23
N ALA A 164 -24.11 -15.65 4.22
CA ALA A 164 -22.99 -15.60 3.29
C ALA A 164 -22.92 -14.25 2.53
N VAL A 165 -22.12 -13.32 3.03
CA VAL A 165 -21.57 -12.23 2.22
C VAL A 165 -20.28 -12.75 1.63
N ARG A 166 -20.35 -13.21 0.38
CA ARG A 166 -19.17 -13.50 -0.43
C ARG A 166 -18.42 -12.18 -0.66
N ILE A 167 -17.39 -11.92 0.15
CA ILE A 167 -16.41 -10.89 -0.15
C ILE A 167 -15.70 -11.33 -1.43
N GLY A 168 -16.11 -10.74 -2.55
CA GLY A 168 -15.44 -10.95 -3.83
C GLY A 168 -13.99 -10.51 -3.69
N VAL A 169 -13.07 -11.45 -3.95
CA VAL A 169 -11.64 -11.16 -4.08
C VAL A 169 -11.50 -10.13 -5.19
N LEU A 170 -11.24 -8.87 -4.83
CA LEU A 170 -10.85 -7.81 -5.75
C LEU A 170 -9.43 -8.13 -6.26
N THR A 171 -9.37 -9.01 -7.26
CA THR A 171 -8.19 -9.16 -8.10
C THR A 171 -7.97 -7.85 -8.85
N ALA A 172 -6.71 -7.54 -9.16
CA ALA A 172 -6.22 -6.28 -9.75
C ALA A 172 -6.82 -5.87 -11.11
N ARG A 173 -7.91 -6.50 -11.58
CA ARG A 173 -8.62 -6.18 -12.82
C ARG A 173 -9.71 -5.11 -12.70
N ASN A 174 -10.11 -4.71 -11.48
CA ASN A 174 -11.27 -3.80 -11.30
C ASN A 174 -10.94 -2.36 -10.84
N LEU A 175 -9.66 -1.97 -10.77
CA LEU A 175 -9.29 -0.56 -10.67
C LEU A 175 -9.31 0.07 -12.07
N SER A 176 -10.47 0.55 -12.50
CA SER A 176 -10.58 1.41 -13.68
C SER A 176 -9.94 2.77 -13.35
N ILE A 177 -8.65 2.89 -13.66
CA ILE A 177 -7.93 4.16 -13.64
C ILE A 177 -8.44 5.01 -14.82
N ASN A 178 -8.72 6.28 -14.52
CA ASN A 178 -9.25 7.33 -15.39
C ASN A 178 -8.88 7.20 -16.88
N LYS A 179 -9.89 7.29 -17.76
CA LYS A 179 -9.80 7.19 -19.23
C LYS A 179 -8.99 8.31 -19.92
N SER A 180 -8.48 9.30 -19.19
CA SER A 180 -7.73 10.45 -19.73
C SER A 180 -6.22 10.21 -19.91
N LEU A 181 -5.70 9.04 -19.50
CA LEU A 181 -4.31 8.64 -19.73
C LEU A 181 -4.15 7.65 -20.90
N LYS A 182 -5.27 7.26 -21.56
CA LYS A 182 -5.28 6.27 -22.64
C LYS A 182 -4.85 6.80 -24.01
N THR A 183 -4.88 8.12 -24.25
CA THR A 183 -4.62 8.67 -25.58
C THR A 183 -3.14 8.77 -25.95
N ASN A 184 -2.21 8.61 -25.00
CA ASN A 184 -0.77 8.67 -25.28
C ASN A 184 -0.09 7.30 -25.30
N TRP A 185 -0.84 6.19 -25.16
CA TRP A 185 -0.27 4.85 -25.06
C TRP A 185 -0.58 3.94 -26.28
N ASP A 186 -1.53 4.33 -27.14
CA ASP A 186 -1.98 3.50 -28.26
C ASP A 186 -1.43 3.94 -29.64
N SER A 187 -0.51 4.92 -29.73
CA SER A 187 -0.01 5.44 -31.02
C SER A 187 1.41 5.01 -31.43
N ASP A 188 2.19 4.37 -30.56
CA ASP A 188 3.63 4.10 -30.84
C ASP A 188 4.01 2.63 -31.00
N SER A 189 3.04 1.72 -31.06
CA SER A 189 3.29 0.26 -31.16
C SER A 189 3.07 -0.33 -32.57
N SER A 190 2.98 0.48 -33.62
CA SER A 190 2.88 0.03 -35.01
C SER A 190 4.21 0.02 -35.79
N HIS A 191 5.35 0.26 -35.14
CA HIS A 191 6.66 0.34 -35.80
C HIS A 191 7.77 -0.51 -35.18
N TYR A 192 7.49 -1.74 -34.76
CA TYR A 192 8.52 -2.78 -34.71
C TYR A 192 7.90 -4.11 -35.14
N ALA A 193 8.40 -4.61 -36.28
CA ALA A 193 7.91 -5.78 -37.03
C ALA A 193 8.01 -7.10 -36.25
#